data_AF-A0A444VNR7-F1
#
_entry.id   AF-A0A444VNR7-F1
#
_cell.length_a   1.000
_cell.length_b   1.000
_cell.length_c   1.000
_cell.angle_alpha   90.00
_cell.angle_beta   90.00
_cell.angle_gamma   90.00
#
_symmetry.space_group_name_H-M   'P 1'
#
loop_
_entity.id
_entity.type
_entity.pdbx_description
1 polymer ?
#
loop_
_entity_poly.entity_id
_entity_poly.type
_entity_poly.pdbx_seq_one_letter_code
_entity_poly.pdbx_strand_id
1 'polypeptide(L)'
;MQTNRKNRIKSIDMLRGLVMVIMALDHVRDYFHFDAYFFDPTDMSQTNVPLFWTRFVTHFCAPVFVFLAGTSAFFVGQRITKKALSTWLLKRGLWLLIAEFTIIKLAWMFKLDYSTILLQVIWVLGISMVCLAGFIHLPRKLMIALSLIAVFGHNLLDSVAPTDPVTSGIWTLLHVFNLLDLGSFQLFVGYPMIPWIFVMPLGYYFGGLYLPSFDAKLRIKRLFQMGAGMVLVFFALRAFNTYGDPNLWADQDSIGLTIASFFNVTKYPPSLLYLLITLGPSLIFLGLVENWQNYWTEKLVVIGRVPMFFYILHIYAIHVLAVFAAILTGFNFSDMVIDLWVTLQPQLRGYGFSLWVVYLIWILLTLALYPICSWYNDYKTTHREKWWLTYL
;
A
#
# COMPACT_ATOMS: atom_id res chain seq x y z
N MET A 1 -6.16 -39.32 11.45
CA MET A 1 -5.11 -38.59 10.69
C MET A 1 -5.03 -37.15 11.18
N GLN A 2 -4.11 -36.85 12.09
CA GLN A 2 -3.79 -35.46 12.45
C GLN A 2 -3.13 -34.82 11.23
N THR A 3 -3.89 -33.99 10.51
CA THR A 3 -3.32 -33.12 9.50
C THR A 3 -2.35 -32.19 10.22
N ASN A 4 -1.05 -32.41 10.01
CA ASN A 4 0.03 -31.59 10.52
C ASN A 4 -0.21 -30.15 10.01
N ARG A 5 -0.96 -29.34 10.77
CA ARG A 5 -1.24 -27.94 10.44
C ARG A 5 0.12 -27.25 10.44
N LYS A 6 0.73 -27.08 9.26
CA LYS A 6 1.89 -26.19 9.10
C LYS A 6 1.51 -24.87 9.74
N ASN A 7 2.14 -24.55 10.87
CA ASN A 7 1.84 -23.36 11.65
C ASN A 7 1.97 -22.15 10.72
N ARG A 8 0.86 -21.43 10.56
CA ARG A 8 0.80 -20.21 9.76
C ARG A 8 1.69 -19.15 10.42
N ILE A 9 2.42 -18.39 9.61
CA ILE A 9 3.41 -17.43 10.10
C ILE A 9 2.68 -16.19 10.63
N LYS A 10 2.50 -16.14 11.95
CA LYS A 10 1.75 -15.07 12.64
C LYS A 10 2.39 -13.70 12.44
N SER A 11 3.72 -13.57 12.43
CA SER A 11 4.42 -12.28 12.28
C SER A 11 4.05 -11.55 10.99
N ILE A 12 3.95 -12.29 9.87
CA ILE A 12 3.53 -11.75 8.57
C ILE A 12 2.08 -11.28 8.58
N ASP A 13 1.16 -12.11 9.09
CA ASP A 13 -0.25 -11.72 9.20
C ASP A 13 -0.41 -10.51 10.15
N MET A 14 0.37 -10.45 11.23
CA MET A 14 0.32 -9.34 12.18
C MET A 14 0.80 -8.02 11.56
N LEU A 15 1.92 -8.02 10.82
CA LEU A 15 2.38 -6.83 10.11
C LEU A 15 1.33 -6.35 9.10
N ARG A 16 0.70 -7.26 8.34
CA ARG A 16 -0.41 -6.88 7.43
C ARG A 16 -1.56 -6.25 8.19
N GLY A 17 -1.96 -6.85 9.31
CA GLY A 17 -3.05 -6.34 10.14
C GLY A 17 -2.76 -4.95 10.69
N LEU A 18 -1.56 -4.73 11.23
CA LEU A 18 -1.13 -3.42 11.72
C LEU A 18 -1.23 -2.37 10.61
N VAL A 19 -0.69 -2.71 9.44
CA VAL A 19 -0.69 -1.81 8.29
C VAL A 19 -2.10 -1.56 7.75
N MET A 20 -3.01 -2.55 7.77
CA MET A 20 -4.43 -2.33 7.44
C MET A 20 -5.08 -1.30 8.38
N VAL A 21 -4.81 -1.40 9.69
CA VAL A 21 -5.34 -0.48 10.69
C VAL A 21 -4.80 0.93 10.47
N ILE A 22 -3.50 1.07 10.21
CA ILE A 22 -2.89 2.37 9.92
C ILE A 22 -3.38 2.94 8.58
N MET A 23 -3.59 2.12 7.56
CA MET A 23 -4.11 2.57 6.27
C MET A 23 -5.50 3.22 6.41
N ALA A 24 -6.36 2.66 7.27
CA ALA A 24 -7.67 3.25 7.54
C ALA A 24 -7.57 4.68 8.10
N LEU A 25 -6.49 5.02 8.83
CA LEU A 25 -6.25 6.39 9.29
C LEU A 25 -6.04 7.35 8.12
N ASP A 26 -5.31 6.94 7.08
CA ASP A 26 -5.09 7.75 5.88
C ASP A 26 -6.42 8.11 5.22
N HIS A 27 -7.27 7.09 5.07
CA HIS A 27 -8.54 7.23 4.38
C HIS A 27 -9.58 7.98 5.21
N VAL A 28 -9.61 7.78 6.54
CA VAL A 28 -10.44 8.63 7.40
C VAL A 28 -9.95 10.08 7.35
N ARG A 29 -8.63 10.34 7.35
CA ARG A 29 -8.11 11.71 7.21
C ARG A 29 -8.55 12.34 5.88
N ASP A 30 -8.42 11.63 4.76
CA ASP A 30 -8.78 12.15 3.44
C ASP A 30 -10.26 12.54 3.31
N TYR A 31 -11.16 11.89 4.08
CA TYR A 31 -12.60 12.13 4.06
C TYR A 31 -13.13 12.99 5.21
N PHE A 32 -12.34 13.26 6.25
CA PHE A 32 -12.85 13.93 7.46
C PHE A 32 -11.95 15.05 7.96
N HIS A 33 -10.70 15.18 7.50
CA HIS A 33 -9.84 16.28 7.94
C HIS A 33 -10.14 17.55 7.17
N PHE A 34 -10.35 18.66 7.86
CA PHE A 34 -10.66 19.95 7.24
C PHE A 34 -9.60 20.38 6.21
N ASP A 35 -8.32 20.34 6.57
CA ASP A 35 -7.25 20.82 5.69
C ASP A 35 -7.03 19.93 4.45
N ALA A 36 -7.59 18.71 4.43
CA ALA A 36 -7.39 17.77 3.33
C ALA A 36 -7.93 18.30 1.98
N TYR A 37 -8.84 19.28 1.99
CA TYR A 37 -9.41 19.89 0.78
C TYR A 37 -8.69 21.17 0.33
N PHE A 38 -7.62 21.56 1.04
CA PHE A 38 -6.88 22.79 0.79
C PHE A 38 -5.45 22.52 0.34
N PHE A 39 -4.74 21.61 1.02
CA PHE A 39 -3.33 21.33 0.73
C PHE A 39 -2.94 19.87 1.04
N ASP A 40 -1.83 19.42 0.47
CA ASP A 40 -1.29 18.10 0.76
C ASP A 40 -0.69 18.07 2.18
N PRO A 41 -0.97 17.07 3.03
CA PRO A 41 -0.43 17.00 4.40
C PRO A 41 1.11 16.92 4.47
N THR A 42 1.80 16.75 3.35
CA THR A 42 3.27 16.78 3.22
C THR A 42 3.81 18.08 2.60
N ASP A 43 2.96 19.06 2.28
CA ASP A 43 3.39 20.39 1.88
C ASP A 43 4.02 21.11 3.07
N MET A 44 5.35 21.25 3.05
CA MET A 44 6.12 21.86 4.14
C MET A 44 5.77 23.34 4.38
N SER A 45 5.17 24.02 3.41
CA SER A 45 4.77 25.43 3.55
C SER A 45 3.45 25.61 4.31
N GLN A 46 2.65 24.55 4.46
CA GLN A 46 1.31 24.61 5.06
C GLN A 46 1.09 23.59 6.18
N THR A 47 1.82 22.47 6.15
CA THR A 47 1.64 21.38 7.12
C THR A 47 2.12 21.76 8.52
N ASN A 48 1.76 20.92 9.47
CA ASN A 48 2.25 20.95 10.83
C ASN A 48 2.77 19.57 11.23
N VAL A 49 3.56 19.51 12.31
CA VAL A 49 4.22 18.29 12.77
C VAL A 49 3.22 17.13 13.00
N PRO A 50 2.09 17.30 13.72
CA PRO A 50 1.09 16.24 13.88
C PRO A 50 0.50 15.73 12.55
N LEU A 51 0.14 16.63 11.64
CA LEU A 51 -0.47 16.29 10.35
C LEU A 51 0.52 15.53 9.46
N PHE A 52 1.77 16.01 9.37
CA PHE A 52 2.83 15.35 8.63
C PHE A 52 3.06 13.92 9.12
N TRP A 53 3.22 13.72 10.43
CA TRP A 53 3.48 12.38 10.98
C TRP A 53 2.27 11.46 10.84
N THR A 54 1.05 12.00 10.89
CA THR A 54 -0.18 11.25 10.56
C THR A 54 -0.12 10.73 9.14
N ARG A 55 0.35 11.53 8.19
CA ARG A 55 0.55 11.10 6.81
C ARG A 55 1.71 10.13 6.66
N PHE A 56 2.83 10.40 7.31
CA PHE A 56 4.04 9.59 7.18
C PHE A 56 3.83 8.15 7.64
N VAL A 57 3.15 7.91 8.76
CA VAL A 57 2.94 6.54 9.25
C VAL A 57 2.13 5.67 8.28
N THR A 58 1.29 6.27 7.44
CA THR A 58 0.50 5.55 6.43
C THR A 58 1.29 5.22 5.18
N HIS A 59 2.49 5.80 4.98
CA HIS A 59 3.38 5.47 3.87
C HIS A 59 3.85 4.00 3.88
N PHE A 60 3.86 3.36 5.04
CA PHE A 60 4.21 1.94 5.17
C PHE A 60 3.25 1.02 4.39
N CYS A 61 2.04 1.49 4.07
CA CYS A 61 0.98 0.62 3.57
C CYS A 61 1.28 -0.04 2.23
N ALA A 62 1.45 0.76 1.18
CA ALA A 62 1.65 0.21 -0.16
C ALA A 62 2.92 -0.66 -0.28
N PRO A 63 4.11 -0.25 0.21
CA PRO A 63 5.33 -1.08 0.16
C PRO A 63 5.17 -2.41 0.86
N VAL A 64 4.62 -2.41 2.08
CA VAL A 64 4.44 -3.64 2.86
C VAL A 64 3.46 -4.57 2.14
N PHE A 65 2.34 -4.07 1.60
CA PHE A 65 1.40 -4.92 0.88
C PHE A 65 1.98 -5.51 -0.41
N VAL A 66 2.64 -4.70 -1.24
CA VAL A 66 3.26 -5.17 -2.49
C VAL A 66 4.33 -6.22 -2.19
N PHE A 67 5.19 -5.97 -1.21
CA PHE A 67 6.23 -6.90 -0.79
C PHE A 67 5.63 -8.20 -0.21
N LEU A 68 4.70 -8.12 0.75
CA LEU A 68 4.10 -9.30 1.38
C LEU A 68 3.13 -10.06 0.46
N ALA A 69 2.59 -9.43 -0.59
CA ALA A 69 1.85 -10.12 -1.65
C ALA A 69 2.78 -11.08 -2.41
N GLY A 70 4.00 -10.63 -2.73
CA GLY A 70 5.05 -11.50 -3.27
C GLY A 70 5.37 -12.66 -2.32
N THR A 71 5.55 -12.38 -1.04
CA THR A 71 5.79 -13.41 -0.01
C THR A 71 4.66 -14.43 0.06
N SER A 72 3.40 -13.99 -0.09
CA SER A 72 2.25 -14.90 -0.16
C SER A 72 2.29 -15.80 -1.38
N ALA A 73 2.61 -15.25 -2.54
CA ALA A 73 2.76 -16.01 -3.79
C ALA A 73 3.84 -17.08 -3.68
N PHE A 74 4.93 -16.80 -2.96
CA PHE A 74 5.97 -17.79 -2.68
C PHE A 74 5.42 -19.01 -1.91
N PHE A 75 4.63 -18.79 -0.86
CA PHE A 75 4.03 -19.89 -0.09
C PHE A 75 2.98 -20.68 -0.87
N VAL A 76 2.27 -20.04 -1.80
CA VAL A 76 1.39 -20.75 -2.75
C VAL A 76 2.26 -21.64 -3.66
N GLY A 77 3.34 -21.09 -4.20
CA GLY A 77 4.32 -21.81 -5.03
C GLY A 77 4.98 -23.01 -4.36
N GLN A 78 5.03 -23.08 -3.03
CA GLN A 78 5.52 -24.27 -2.30
C GLN A 78 4.58 -25.47 -2.36
N ARG A 79 3.35 -25.30 -2.86
CA ARG A 79 2.30 -26.33 -2.84
C ARG A 79 1.85 -26.75 -4.24
N ILE A 80 2.27 -26.03 -5.27
CA ILE A 80 1.84 -26.22 -6.66
C ILE A 80 3.04 -26.08 -7.61
N THR A 81 2.89 -26.56 -8.85
CA THR A 81 3.94 -26.42 -9.86
C THR A 81 4.13 -24.97 -10.29
N LYS A 82 5.30 -24.62 -10.83
CA LYS A 82 5.57 -23.26 -11.35
C LYS A 82 4.56 -22.83 -12.41
N LYS A 83 4.18 -23.72 -13.34
CA LYS A 83 3.16 -23.44 -14.36
C LYS A 83 1.81 -23.13 -13.72
N ALA A 84 1.38 -23.93 -12.74
CA ALA A 84 0.14 -23.69 -12.00
C ALA A 84 0.19 -22.37 -11.21
N LEU A 85 1.35 -22.02 -10.62
CA LEU A 85 1.56 -20.74 -9.94
C LEU A 85 1.45 -19.57 -10.91
N SER A 86 2.05 -19.66 -12.09
CA SER A 86 1.95 -18.62 -13.13
C SER A 86 0.47 -18.37 -13.50
N THR A 87 -0.28 -19.44 -13.79
CA THR A 87 -1.73 -19.31 -14.06
C THR A 87 -2.50 -18.74 -12.87
N TRP A 88 -2.16 -19.15 -11.64
CA TRP A 88 -2.79 -18.61 -10.43
C TRP A 88 -2.52 -17.11 -10.26
N LEU A 89 -1.28 -16.68 -10.48
CA LEU A 89 -0.88 -15.27 -10.43
C LEU A 89 -1.59 -14.44 -11.50
N LEU A 90 -1.67 -14.93 -12.73
CA LEU A 90 -2.42 -14.27 -13.81
C LEU A 90 -3.89 -14.11 -13.45
N LYS A 91 -4.57 -15.19 -13.03
CA LYS A 91 -5.99 -15.12 -12.64
C LYS A 91 -6.23 -14.17 -11.48
N ARG A 92 -5.35 -14.18 -10.47
CA ARG A 92 -5.47 -13.31 -9.30
C ARG A 92 -5.16 -11.85 -9.63
N GLY A 93 -4.14 -11.60 -10.45
CA GLY A 93 -3.79 -10.28 -10.92
C GLY A 93 -4.92 -9.66 -11.74
N LEU A 94 -5.46 -10.40 -12.73
CA LEU A 94 -6.60 -9.96 -13.53
C LEU A 94 -7.85 -9.70 -12.69
N TRP A 95 -8.12 -10.53 -11.67
CA TRP A 95 -9.21 -10.26 -10.73
C TRP A 95 -9.04 -8.93 -10.00
N LEU A 96 -7.82 -8.61 -9.54
CA LEU A 96 -7.56 -7.33 -8.86
C LEU A 96 -7.76 -6.14 -9.82
N LEU A 97 -7.38 -6.27 -11.09
CA LEU A 97 -7.67 -5.24 -12.09
C LEU A 97 -9.18 -5.02 -12.28
N ILE A 98 -9.95 -6.11 -12.37
CA ILE A 98 -11.41 -6.02 -12.46
C ILE A 98 -11.99 -5.38 -11.20
N ALA A 99 -11.51 -5.79 -10.01
CA ALA A 99 -11.97 -5.23 -8.73
C ALA A 99 -11.67 -3.74 -8.62
N GLU A 100 -10.50 -3.27 -9.10
CA GLU A 100 -10.14 -1.85 -9.15
C GLU A 100 -11.20 -1.05 -9.92
N PHE A 101 -11.49 -1.47 -11.15
CA PHE A 101 -12.37 -0.72 -12.05
C PHE A 101 -13.86 -0.82 -11.71
N THR A 102 -14.23 -1.71 -10.78
CA THR A 102 -15.63 -1.95 -10.42
C THR A 102 -15.87 -1.67 -8.94
N ILE A 103 -15.51 -2.62 -8.07
CA ILE A 103 -15.80 -2.59 -6.63
C ILE A 103 -15.12 -1.41 -5.96
N ILE A 104 -13.84 -1.18 -6.27
CA ILE A 104 -13.01 -0.17 -5.61
C ILE A 104 -13.30 1.21 -6.18
N LYS A 105 -13.45 1.34 -7.51
CA LYS A 105 -13.93 2.58 -8.13
C LYS A 105 -15.27 3.02 -7.53
N LEU A 106 -16.24 2.11 -7.42
CA LEU A 106 -17.51 2.44 -6.78
C LEU A 106 -17.29 2.83 -5.31
N ALA A 107 -16.46 2.12 -4.55
CA ALA A 107 -16.19 2.44 -3.15
C ALA A 107 -15.62 3.85 -2.95
N TRP A 108 -14.71 4.27 -3.83
CA TRP A 108 -14.03 5.57 -3.74
C TRP A 108 -14.83 6.72 -4.34
N MET A 109 -15.66 6.46 -5.35
CA MET A 109 -16.27 7.54 -6.13
C MET A 109 -17.79 7.64 -5.97
N PHE A 110 -18.44 6.59 -5.48
CA PHE A 110 -19.91 6.45 -5.53
C PHE A 110 -20.50 6.68 -6.93
N LYS A 111 -19.68 6.50 -7.97
CA LYS A 111 -20.07 6.52 -9.39
C LYS A 111 -19.31 5.47 -10.19
N LEU A 112 -19.96 4.97 -11.24
CA LEU A 112 -19.43 4.01 -12.20
C LEU A 112 -19.45 4.56 -13.63
N ASP A 113 -19.15 5.85 -13.78
CA ASP A 113 -18.82 6.44 -15.08
C ASP A 113 -17.36 6.10 -15.45
N TYR A 114 -17.08 5.87 -16.73
CA TYR A 114 -15.70 5.57 -17.18
C TYR A 114 -15.08 6.75 -17.94
N SER A 115 -15.58 7.96 -17.67
CA SER A 115 -14.98 9.22 -18.10
C SER A 115 -13.59 9.42 -17.47
N THR A 116 -13.37 8.91 -16.26
CA THR A 116 -12.07 8.86 -15.59
C THR A 116 -11.79 7.45 -15.07
N ILE A 117 -10.67 6.88 -15.48
CA ILE A 117 -10.18 5.57 -15.01
C ILE A 117 -9.02 5.82 -14.05
N LEU A 118 -9.10 5.24 -12.86
CA LEU A 118 -8.07 5.37 -11.83
C LEU A 118 -7.22 4.12 -11.74
N LEU A 119 -5.90 4.30 -11.79
CA LEU A 119 -4.91 3.26 -11.56
C LEU A 119 -4.27 3.49 -10.19
N GLN A 120 -4.83 2.88 -9.15
CA GLN A 120 -4.37 3.02 -7.77
C GLN A 120 -3.62 1.77 -7.28
N VAL A 121 -3.61 1.56 -5.96
CA VAL A 121 -2.83 0.51 -5.31
C VAL A 121 -3.31 -0.90 -5.67
N ILE A 122 -4.61 -1.11 -5.91
CA ILE A 122 -5.13 -2.44 -6.26
C ILE A 122 -4.77 -2.77 -7.72
N TRP A 123 -4.82 -1.79 -8.62
CA TRP A 123 -4.27 -1.94 -9.97
C TRP A 123 -2.80 -2.36 -9.93
N VAL A 124 -1.96 -1.68 -9.14
CA VAL A 124 -0.51 -1.98 -9.15
C VAL A 124 -0.20 -3.33 -8.53
N LEU A 125 -0.97 -3.76 -7.53
CA LEU A 125 -0.91 -5.11 -6.99
C LEU A 125 -1.30 -6.14 -8.06
N GLY A 126 -2.36 -5.86 -8.83
CA GLY A 126 -2.83 -6.71 -9.92
C GLY A 126 -1.78 -6.89 -11.03
N ILE A 127 -1.26 -5.79 -11.57
CA ILE A 127 -0.26 -5.84 -12.65
C ILE A 127 1.07 -6.43 -12.15
N SER A 128 1.47 -6.15 -10.92
CA SER A 128 2.68 -6.75 -10.32
C SER A 128 2.56 -8.27 -10.20
N MET A 129 1.37 -8.82 -9.90
CA MET A 129 1.13 -10.26 -9.93
C MET A 129 1.22 -10.84 -11.34
N VAL A 130 0.70 -10.12 -12.34
CA VAL A 130 0.79 -10.50 -13.76
C VAL A 130 2.26 -10.54 -14.20
N CYS A 131 3.06 -9.51 -13.89
CA CYS A 131 4.49 -9.50 -14.16
C CYS A 131 5.22 -10.63 -13.42
N LEU A 132 4.89 -10.84 -12.14
CA LEU A 132 5.47 -11.91 -11.33
C LEU A 132 5.22 -13.29 -11.97
N ALA A 133 4.07 -13.51 -12.61
CA ALA A 133 3.75 -14.77 -13.29
C ALA A 133 4.76 -15.14 -14.38
N GLY A 134 5.39 -14.16 -15.03
CA GLY A 134 6.52 -14.37 -15.94
C GLY A 134 7.85 -14.44 -15.18
N PHE A 135 8.09 -13.53 -14.23
CA PHE A 135 9.35 -13.42 -13.51
C PHE A 135 9.74 -14.65 -12.69
N ILE A 136 8.79 -15.46 -12.22
CA ILE A 136 9.08 -16.72 -11.50
C ILE A 136 9.78 -17.79 -12.36
N HIS A 137 9.77 -17.63 -13.69
CA HIS A 137 10.47 -18.51 -14.62
C HIS A 137 11.95 -18.13 -14.81
N LEU A 138 12.33 -16.91 -14.45
CA LEU A 138 13.72 -16.47 -14.51
C LEU A 138 14.55 -17.12 -13.38
N PRO A 139 15.86 -17.31 -13.58
CA PRO A 139 16.75 -17.74 -12.52
C PRO A 139 16.67 -16.79 -11.31
N ARG A 140 16.55 -17.36 -10.10
CA ARG A 140 16.38 -16.60 -8.85
C ARG A 140 17.40 -15.45 -8.70
N LYS A 141 18.69 -15.73 -8.93
CA LYS A 141 19.77 -14.74 -8.78
C LYS A 141 19.59 -13.59 -9.76
N LEU A 142 19.24 -13.89 -11.01
CA LEU A 142 18.98 -12.89 -12.04
C LEU A 142 17.80 -12.00 -11.65
N MET A 143 16.69 -12.58 -11.22
CA MET A 143 15.50 -11.80 -10.87
C MET A 143 15.73 -10.91 -9.64
N ILE A 144 16.47 -11.39 -8.63
CA ILE A 144 16.87 -10.54 -7.49
C ILE A 144 17.75 -9.38 -7.97
N ALA A 145 18.76 -9.65 -8.81
CA ALA A 145 19.65 -8.63 -9.34
C ALA A 145 18.89 -7.57 -10.16
N LEU A 146 18.03 -7.99 -11.09
CA LEU A 146 17.18 -7.08 -11.88
C LEU A 146 16.27 -6.23 -11.00
N SER A 147 15.67 -6.84 -9.97
CA SER A 147 14.79 -6.10 -9.05
C SER A 147 15.55 -5.07 -8.25
N LEU A 148 16.75 -5.40 -7.76
CA LEU A 148 17.61 -4.46 -7.04
C LEU A 148 18.08 -3.33 -7.96
N ILE A 149 18.52 -3.64 -9.18
CA ILE A 149 18.93 -2.63 -10.16
C ILE A 149 17.78 -1.67 -10.46
N ALA A 150 16.57 -2.19 -10.73
CA ALA A 150 15.41 -1.35 -11.00
C ALA A 150 15.03 -0.50 -9.77
N VAL A 151 14.91 -1.10 -8.58
CA VAL A 151 14.56 -0.37 -7.35
C VAL A 151 15.62 0.68 -7.00
N PHE A 152 16.91 0.36 -7.11
CA PHE A 152 17.97 1.31 -6.78
C PHE A 152 18.26 2.32 -7.88
N GLY A 153 17.91 2.04 -9.14
CA GLY A 153 18.27 2.85 -10.30
C GLY A 153 17.12 3.65 -10.91
N HIS A 154 15.85 3.35 -10.59
CA HIS A 154 14.71 3.99 -11.26
C HIS A 154 14.69 5.51 -11.13
N ASN A 155 15.16 6.09 -10.00
CA ASN A 155 15.23 7.55 -9.85
C ASN A 155 16.20 8.24 -10.83
N LEU A 156 17.13 7.50 -11.45
CA LEU A 156 17.96 8.04 -12.55
C LEU A 156 17.14 8.34 -13.81
N LEU A 157 15.92 7.82 -13.89
CA LEU A 157 15.01 7.99 -15.02
C LEU A 157 14.02 9.15 -14.79
N ASP A 158 14.06 9.82 -13.63
CA ASP A 158 13.12 10.90 -13.27
C ASP A 158 13.21 12.10 -14.23
N SER A 159 14.37 12.32 -14.86
CA SER A 159 14.57 13.38 -15.87
C SER A 159 14.10 12.99 -17.29
N VAL A 160 13.66 11.75 -17.51
CA VAL A 160 13.21 11.29 -18.82
C VAL A 160 11.78 11.73 -19.03
N ALA A 161 11.55 12.59 -20.02
CA ALA A 161 10.22 13.10 -20.37
C ALA A 161 9.99 12.97 -21.90
N PRO A 162 9.47 11.83 -22.37
CA PRO A 162 9.14 11.65 -23.78
C PRO A 162 8.06 12.64 -24.21
N THR A 163 8.20 13.21 -25.41
CA THR A 163 7.30 14.25 -25.93
C THR A 163 6.21 13.70 -26.85
N ASP A 164 6.46 12.56 -27.49
CA ASP A 164 5.46 11.90 -28.35
C ASP A 164 4.30 11.34 -27.49
N PRO A 165 3.02 11.53 -27.88
CA PRO A 165 1.88 11.13 -27.05
C PRO A 165 1.86 9.66 -26.63
N VAL A 166 2.26 8.75 -27.53
CA VAL A 166 2.24 7.31 -27.26
C VAL A 166 3.32 6.95 -26.25
N THR A 167 4.55 7.41 -26.50
CA THR A 167 5.69 7.14 -25.62
C THR A 167 5.53 7.83 -24.26
N SER A 168 4.98 9.04 -24.21
CA SER A 168 4.66 9.77 -22.98
C SER A 168 3.59 9.06 -22.16
N GLY A 169 2.53 8.55 -22.80
CA GLY A 169 1.49 7.76 -22.15
C GLY A 169 2.03 6.46 -21.55
N ILE A 170 2.85 5.72 -22.31
CA ILE A 170 3.52 4.51 -21.80
C ILE A 170 4.45 4.86 -20.64
N TRP A 171 5.24 5.92 -20.78
CA TRP A 171 6.16 6.35 -19.73
C TRP A 171 5.42 6.78 -18.46
N THR A 172 4.25 7.38 -18.59
CA THR A 172 3.39 7.71 -17.46
C THR A 172 2.93 6.46 -16.72
N LEU A 173 2.42 5.46 -17.45
CA LEU A 173 2.06 4.17 -16.86
C LEU A 173 3.23 3.51 -16.14
N LEU A 174 4.44 3.65 -16.68
CA LEU A 174 5.64 3.04 -16.11
C LEU A 174 6.20 3.82 -14.93
N HIS A 175 6.27 5.15 -14.99
CA HIS A 175 7.19 5.92 -14.13
C HIS A 175 6.71 7.33 -13.74
N VAL A 176 5.52 7.81 -14.14
CA VAL A 176 5.09 9.20 -13.82
C VAL A 176 3.71 9.22 -13.20
N PHE A 177 3.58 9.89 -12.05
CA PHE A 177 2.28 10.22 -11.46
C PHE A 177 1.63 11.33 -12.28
N ASN A 178 0.58 11.03 -13.03
CA ASN A 178 -0.03 12.01 -13.93
C ASN A 178 -1.48 11.67 -14.27
N LEU A 179 -2.21 12.68 -14.76
CA LEU A 179 -3.50 12.54 -15.41
C LEU A 179 -3.30 12.64 -16.93
N LEU A 180 -3.56 11.56 -17.65
CA LEU A 180 -3.53 11.54 -19.11
C LEU A 180 -4.91 11.83 -19.66
N ASP A 181 -5.01 12.83 -20.53
CA ASP A 181 -6.20 13.07 -21.32
C ASP A 181 -6.12 12.29 -22.65
N LEU A 182 -7.04 11.34 -22.86
CA LEU A 182 -7.13 10.52 -24.06
C LEU A 182 -8.32 10.95 -24.94
N GLY A 183 -8.89 12.14 -24.68
CA GLY A 183 -9.99 12.76 -25.43
C GLY A 183 -11.36 12.24 -25.04
N SER A 184 -11.59 10.92 -25.14
CA SER A 184 -12.90 10.32 -24.78
C SER A 184 -13.00 9.95 -23.30
N PHE A 185 -11.86 9.77 -22.64
CA PHE A 185 -11.74 9.53 -21.20
C PHE A 185 -10.37 9.98 -20.71
N GLN A 186 -10.25 10.12 -19.40
CA GLN A 186 -9.00 10.43 -18.72
C GLN A 186 -8.48 9.21 -17.98
N LEU A 187 -7.16 9.05 -17.92
CA LEU A 187 -6.48 8.00 -17.18
C LEU A 187 -5.62 8.62 -16.09
N PHE A 188 -6.03 8.45 -14.84
CA PHE A 188 -5.29 8.90 -13.67
C PHE A 188 -4.35 7.81 -13.19
N VAL A 189 -3.05 8.01 -13.37
CA VAL A 189 -2.01 7.07 -12.96
C VAL A 189 -1.48 7.45 -11.59
N GLY A 190 -2.17 6.98 -10.55
CA GLY A 190 -1.81 7.25 -9.15
C GLY A 190 -0.63 6.39 -8.67
N TYR A 191 -0.49 5.18 -9.20
CA TYR A 191 0.62 4.28 -8.88
C TYR A 191 1.28 3.85 -10.19
N PRO A 192 2.35 4.51 -10.67
CA PRO A 192 3.09 4.05 -11.85
C PRO A 192 3.74 2.68 -11.60
N MET A 193 3.92 1.82 -12.62
CA MET A 193 4.34 0.42 -12.45
C MET A 193 5.72 0.26 -11.77
N ILE A 194 6.68 1.10 -12.13
CA ILE A 194 8.04 1.12 -11.61
C ILE A 194 8.05 2.06 -10.40
N PRO A 195 8.65 1.63 -9.28
CA PRO A 195 9.37 0.38 -9.03
C PRO A 195 8.52 -0.82 -8.54
N TRP A 196 7.20 -0.70 -8.34
CA TRP A 196 6.37 -1.73 -7.67
C TRP A 196 6.47 -3.14 -8.26
N ILE A 197 6.50 -3.27 -9.60
CA ILE A 197 6.63 -4.57 -10.28
C ILE A 197 7.94 -5.30 -9.94
N PHE A 198 8.94 -4.58 -9.41
CA PHE A 198 10.22 -5.11 -8.96
C PHE A 198 10.30 -5.27 -7.43
N VAL A 199 9.46 -4.55 -6.66
CA VAL A 199 9.32 -4.77 -5.21
C VAL A 199 8.66 -6.12 -4.90
N MET A 200 7.62 -6.51 -5.65
CA MET A 200 6.90 -7.77 -5.40
C MET A 200 7.79 -9.03 -5.57
N PRO A 201 8.64 -9.16 -6.62
CA PRO A 201 9.60 -10.25 -6.73
C PRO A 201 10.61 -10.33 -5.57
N LEU A 202 11.08 -9.20 -5.03
CA LEU A 202 11.93 -9.20 -3.84
C LEU A 202 11.19 -9.84 -2.65
N GLY A 203 9.91 -9.46 -2.46
CA GLY A 203 9.02 -10.08 -1.50
C GLY A 203 8.77 -11.57 -1.73
N TYR A 204 8.68 -12.00 -2.99
CA TYR A 204 8.57 -13.41 -3.36
C TYR A 204 9.78 -14.21 -2.89
N TYR A 205 10.99 -13.78 -3.22
CA TYR A 205 12.20 -14.50 -2.80
C TYR A 205 12.50 -14.37 -1.30
N PHE A 206 12.03 -13.29 -0.66
CA PHE A 206 12.07 -13.13 0.79
C PHE A 206 11.30 -14.22 1.53
N GLY A 207 10.21 -14.75 0.94
CA GLY A 207 9.44 -15.86 1.53
C GLY A 207 10.26 -17.11 1.82
N GLY A 208 11.42 -17.28 1.16
CA GLY A 208 12.37 -18.36 1.44
C GLY A 208 12.92 -18.36 2.87
N LEU A 209 13.00 -17.20 3.55
CA LEU A 209 13.45 -17.10 4.95
C LEU A 209 12.48 -17.78 5.94
N TYR A 210 11.22 -17.95 5.53
CA TYR A 210 10.15 -18.51 6.35
C TYR A 210 9.80 -19.95 5.97
N LEU A 211 10.66 -20.62 5.19
CA LEU A 211 10.54 -22.06 5.00
C LEU A 211 10.73 -22.79 6.34
N PRO A 212 10.03 -23.91 6.58
CA PRO A 212 10.20 -24.68 7.82
C PRO A 212 11.63 -25.15 8.10
N SER A 213 12.43 -25.32 7.05
CA SER A 213 13.84 -25.72 7.13
C SER A 213 14.80 -24.56 7.48
N PHE A 214 14.31 -23.31 7.51
CA PHE A 214 15.14 -22.15 7.76
C PHE A 214 15.19 -21.84 9.26
N ASP A 215 16.41 -21.81 9.82
CA ASP A 215 16.64 -21.55 11.25
C ASP A 215 16.03 -20.22 11.70
N ALA A 216 15.26 -20.25 12.80
CA ALA A 216 14.52 -19.09 13.28
C ALA A 216 15.44 -17.98 13.80
N LYS A 217 16.54 -18.34 14.49
CA LYS A 217 17.51 -17.35 14.99
C LYS A 217 18.21 -16.65 13.82
N LEU A 218 18.60 -17.41 12.80
CA LEU A 218 19.18 -16.88 11.58
C LEU A 218 18.17 -16.02 10.83
N ARG A 219 16.90 -16.41 10.73
CA ARG A 219 15.85 -15.58 10.12
C ARG A 219 15.76 -14.22 10.82
N ILE A 220 15.63 -14.20 12.14
CA ILE A 220 15.57 -12.95 12.92
C ILE A 220 16.81 -12.10 12.65
N LYS A 221 18.02 -12.69 12.72
CA LYS A 221 19.27 -11.99 12.42
C LYS A 221 19.26 -11.37 11.01
N ARG A 222 18.78 -12.11 10.00
CA ARG A 222 18.69 -11.61 8.61
C ARG A 222 17.67 -10.49 8.48
N LEU A 223 16.52 -10.57 9.16
CA LEU A 223 15.51 -9.51 9.18
C LEU A 223 16.08 -8.21 9.74
N PHE A 224 16.78 -8.27 10.87
CA PHE A 224 17.47 -7.10 11.44
C PHE A 224 18.59 -6.58 10.52
N GLN A 225 19.42 -7.46 9.96
CA GLN A 225 20.50 -7.04 9.05
C GLN A 225 19.97 -6.33 7.80
N MET A 226 18.95 -6.90 7.16
CA MET A 226 18.33 -6.31 5.98
C MET A 226 17.63 -5.00 6.33
N GLY A 227 16.81 -5.01 7.39
CA GLY A 227 16.05 -3.82 7.80
C GLY A 227 16.95 -2.67 8.25
N ALA A 228 17.93 -2.94 9.11
CA ALA A 228 18.91 -1.94 9.54
C ALA A 228 19.78 -1.47 8.37
N GLY A 229 20.18 -2.36 7.46
CA GLY A 229 20.90 -1.99 6.24
C GLY A 229 20.11 -1.00 5.39
N MET A 230 18.81 -1.25 5.17
CA MET A 230 17.94 -0.34 4.41
C MET A 230 17.80 1.02 5.10
N VAL A 231 17.62 1.03 6.43
CA VAL A 231 17.53 2.27 7.22
C VAL A 231 18.85 3.04 7.18
N LEU A 232 19.99 2.36 7.30
CA LEU A 232 21.31 3.00 7.21
C LEU A 232 21.55 3.60 5.82
N VAL A 233 21.19 2.89 4.75
CA VAL A 233 21.29 3.42 3.38
C VAL A 233 20.36 4.63 3.19
N PHE A 234 19.15 4.60 3.74
CA PHE A 234 18.25 5.75 3.74
C PHE A 234 18.91 6.96 4.39
N PHE A 235 19.40 6.84 5.63
CA PHE A 235 20.03 7.97 6.32
C PHE A 235 21.29 8.47 5.61
N ALA A 236 22.12 7.55 5.08
CA ALA A 236 23.31 7.91 4.33
C ALA A 236 22.96 8.75 3.09
N LEU A 237 22.06 8.25 2.23
CA LEU A 237 21.64 8.98 1.03
C LEU A 237 20.89 10.27 1.35
N ARG A 238 19.99 10.23 2.34
CA ARG A 238 19.19 11.40 2.74
C ARG A 238 20.05 12.51 3.33
N ALA A 239 21.11 12.18 4.08
CA ALA A 239 22.04 13.17 4.62
C ALA A 239 22.81 13.93 3.51
N PHE A 240 23.21 13.25 2.42
CA PHE A 240 23.83 13.93 1.27
C PHE A 240 22.83 14.70 0.42
N ASN A 241 21.55 14.32 0.45
CA ASN A 241 20.46 15.04 -0.20
C ASN A 241 20.65 15.23 -1.72
N THR A 242 21.13 14.18 -2.42
CA THR A 242 21.44 14.23 -3.85
C THR A 242 20.78 13.15 -4.69
N TYR A 243 20.46 11.99 -4.11
CA TYR A 243 19.93 10.85 -4.85
C TYR A 243 18.87 10.07 -4.07
N GLY A 244 17.96 9.43 -4.83
CA GLY A 244 16.98 8.48 -4.34
C GLY A 244 15.64 9.09 -3.95
N ASP A 245 15.48 10.41 -4.08
CA ASP A 245 14.21 11.13 -3.99
C ASP A 245 14.30 12.45 -4.77
N PRO A 246 13.30 12.82 -5.58
CA PRO A 246 13.29 14.12 -6.26
C PRO A 246 13.07 15.30 -5.31
N ASN A 247 12.47 15.07 -4.12
CA ASN A 247 12.23 16.12 -3.13
C ASN A 247 13.40 16.20 -2.17
N LEU A 248 14.21 17.24 -2.32
CA LEU A 248 15.31 17.55 -1.40
C LEU A 248 14.74 18.07 -0.07
N TRP A 249 15.29 17.62 1.06
CA TRP A 249 14.95 18.22 2.34
C TRP A 249 15.67 19.55 2.52
N ALA A 250 15.10 20.43 3.33
CA ALA A 250 15.65 21.73 3.66
C ALA A 250 15.27 22.12 5.10
N ASP A 251 16.05 23.03 5.69
CA ASP A 251 15.71 23.64 6.98
C ASP A 251 14.35 24.34 6.91
N GLN A 252 13.56 24.20 7.98
CA GLN A 252 12.25 24.82 8.15
C GLN A 252 12.26 25.70 9.41
N ASP A 253 11.16 26.43 9.63
CA ASP A 253 11.02 27.38 10.74
C ASP A 253 11.19 26.77 12.14
N SER A 254 11.02 25.45 12.28
CA SER A 254 11.23 24.74 13.54
C SER A 254 11.97 23.43 13.34
N ILE A 255 12.70 22.99 14.37
CA ILE A 255 13.40 21.69 14.36
C ILE A 255 12.43 20.55 14.03
N GLY A 256 11.20 20.58 14.56
CA GLY A 256 10.18 19.57 14.27
C GLY A 256 9.81 19.50 12.79
N LEU A 257 9.67 20.66 12.13
CA LEU A 257 9.40 20.74 10.69
C LEU A 257 10.64 20.43 9.85
N THR A 258 11.86 20.77 10.30
CA THR A 258 13.09 20.33 9.63
C THR A 258 13.22 18.81 9.64
N ILE A 259 12.91 18.17 10.78
CA ILE A 259 12.84 16.70 10.86
C ILE A 259 11.73 16.18 9.93
N ALA A 260 10.55 16.81 9.90
CA ALA A 260 9.50 16.41 8.96
C ALA A 260 9.96 16.50 7.50
N SER A 261 10.63 17.59 7.11
CA SER A 261 11.24 17.79 5.79
C SER A 261 12.26 16.69 5.47
N PHE A 262 13.10 16.31 6.44
CA PHE A 262 14.04 15.19 6.31
C PHE A 262 13.31 13.87 5.99
N PHE A 263 12.14 13.62 6.56
CA PHE A 263 11.31 12.43 6.29
C PHE A 263 10.32 12.60 5.14
N ASN A 264 10.24 13.79 4.52
CA ASN A 264 9.34 14.07 3.42
C ASN A 264 9.89 13.45 2.12
N VAL A 265 9.45 12.24 1.83
CA VAL A 265 9.89 11.43 0.68
C VAL A 265 8.73 11.10 -0.24
N THR A 266 9.03 11.07 -1.53
CA THR A 266 8.06 10.98 -2.63
C THR A 266 7.42 9.59 -2.70
N LYS A 267 6.08 9.57 -2.59
CA LYS A 267 5.27 8.34 -2.66
C LYS A 267 4.85 7.96 -4.08
N TYR A 268 4.70 8.94 -4.97
CA TYR A 268 4.10 8.75 -6.29
C TYR A 268 4.94 9.37 -7.41
N PRO A 269 5.65 8.54 -8.22
CA PRO A 269 5.99 7.14 -7.95
C PRO A 269 6.83 7.01 -6.65
N PRO A 270 6.87 5.83 -5.99
CA PRO A 270 7.61 5.71 -4.74
C PRO A 270 9.10 5.79 -5.03
N SER A 271 9.77 6.75 -4.41
CA SER A 271 11.22 6.90 -4.54
C SER A 271 11.99 5.74 -3.88
N LEU A 272 13.28 5.62 -4.18
CA LEU A 272 14.17 4.69 -3.47
C LEU A 272 14.16 4.97 -1.97
N LEU A 273 14.26 6.24 -1.55
CA LEU A 273 14.25 6.60 -0.13
C LEU A 273 12.93 6.26 0.54
N TYR A 274 11.79 6.47 -0.15
CA TYR A 274 10.48 6.04 0.31
C TYR A 274 10.43 4.53 0.56
N LEU A 275 10.93 3.72 -0.39
CA LEU A 275 10.97 2.26 -0.23
C LEU A 275 11.89 1.81 0.91
N LEU A 276 13.06 2.46 1.09
CA LEU A 276 14.02 2.10 2.14
C LEU A 276 13.45 2.38 3.54
N ILE A 277 12.89 3.57 3.76
CA ILE A 277 12.40 3.96 5.09
C ILE A 277 11.07 3.30 5.46
N THR A 278 10.33 2.76 4.49
CA THR A 278 9.09 2.01 4.76
C THR A 278 9.34 0.51 4.89
N LEU A 279 10.14 -0.11 4.01
CA LEU A 279 10.43 -1.54 4.08
C LEU A 279 11.47 -1.88 5.17
N GLY A 280 12.47 -1.03 5.39
CA GLY A 280 13.52 -1.26 6.37
C GLY A 280 12.98 -1.50 7.79
N PRO A 281 12.26 -0.54 8.38
CA PRO A 281 11.62 -0.72 9.69
C PRO A 281 10.58 -1.84 9.71
N SER A 282 9.90 -2.11 8.59
CA SER A 282 8.97 -3.24 8.49
C SER A 282 9.68 -4.59 8.64
N LEU A 283 10.88 -4.74 8.09
CA LEU A 283 11.69 -5.96 8.29
C LEU A 283 12.21 -6.07 9.72
N ILE A 284 12.63 -4.97 10.33
CA ILE A 284 13.00 -4.92 11.75
C ILE A 284 11.82 -5.35 12.62
N PHE A 285 10.63 -4.80 12.35
CA PHE A 285 9.39 -5.15 13.03
C PHE A 285 9.10 -6.65 12.92
N LEU A 286 9.21 -7.25 11.73
CA LEU A 286 9.05 -8.70 11.56
C LEU A 286 10.03 -9.50 12.44
N GLY A 287 11.28 -9.04 12.58
CA GLY A 287 12.28 -9.66 13.46
C GLY A 287 11.92 -9.56 14.95
N LEU A 288 11.41 -8.40 15.39
CA LEU A 288 10.99 -8.15 16.77
C LEU A 288 9.78 -9.00 17.17
N VAL A 289 8.86 -9.18 16.25
CA VAL A 289 7.54 -9.77 16.54
C VAL A 289 7.46 -11.26 16.21
N GLU A 290 8.55 -11.86 15.74
CA GLU A 290 8.61 -13.25 15.29
C GLU A 290 8.06 -14.23 16.34
N ASN A 291 8.39 -13.99 17.61
CA ASN A 291 7.96 -14.82 18.75
C ASN A 291 6.90 -14.14 19.64
N TRP A 292 6.39 -12.97 19.24
CA TRP A 292 5.49 -12.21 20.10
C TRP A 292 4.04 -12.71 19.94
N GLN A 293 3.43 -13.13 21.05
CA GLN A 293 2.04 -13.57 21.09
C GLN A 293 1.38 -13.01 22.35
N ASN A 294 0.45 -12.08 22.17
CA ASN A 294 -0.41 -11.51 23.19
C ASN A 294 -1.81 -11.22 22.62
N TYR A 295 -2.74 -10.83 23.48
CA TYR A 295 -4.13 -10.52 23.11
C TYR A 295 -4.24 -9.57 21.90
N TRP A 296 -3.51 -8.45 21.90
CA TRP A 296 -3.55 -7.45 20.83
C TRP A 296 -2.96 -7.95 19.51
N THR A 297 -1.86 -8.70 19.56
CA THR A 297 -1.25 -9.29 18.36
C THR A 297 -2.20 -10.26 17.67
N GLU A 298 -3.03 -11.01 18.43
CA GLU A 298 -4.02 -11.90 17.84
C GLU A 298 -5.13 -11.15 17.10
N LYS A 299 -5.55 -9.99 17.62
CA LYS A 299 -6.52 -9.11 16.95
C LYS A 299 -5.99 -8.61 15.61
N LEU A 300 -4.74 -8.14 15.58
CA LEU A 300 -4.07 -7.72 14.34
C LEU A 300 -3.93 -8.88 13.35
N VAL A 301 -3.57 -10.07 13.84
CA VAL A 301 -3.48 -11.28 12.99
C VAL A 301 -4.82 -11.59 12.33
N VAL A 302 -5.95 -11.45 13.01
CA VAL A 302 -7.27 -11.66 12.40
C VAL A 302 -7.49 -10.71 11.22
N ILE A 303 -7.27 -9.41 11.41
CA ILE A 303 -7.41 -8.41 10.33
C ILE A 303 -6.46 -8.75 9.17
N GLY A 304 -5.20 -9.06 9.47
CA GLY A 304 -4.19 -9.37 8.45
C GLY A 304 -4.39 -10.70 7.71
N ARG A 305 -5.30 -11.56 8.17
CA ARG A 305 -5.73 -12.77 7.45
C ARG A 305 -6.77 -12.48 6.37
N VAL A 306 -7.49 -11.37 6.49
CA VAL A 306 -8.57 -10.95 5.58
C VAL A 306 -8.39 -9.49 5.11
N PRO A 307 -7.20 -9.11 4.62
CA PRO A 307 -6.87 -7.70 4.37
C PRO A 307 -7.70 -7.10 3.22
N MET A 308 -8.01 -7.85 2.15
CA MET A 308 -8.81 -7.32 1.04
C MET A 308 -10.28 -7.13 1.46
N PHE A 309 -10.83 -8.06 2.25
CA PHE A 309 -12.14 -7.88 2.86
C PHE A 309 -12.23 -6.63 3.75
N PHE A 310 -11.27 -6.41 4.66
CA PHE A 310 -11.20 -5.16 5.43
C PHE A 310 -11.03 -3.96 4.50
N TYR A 311 -10.16 -4.04 3.49
CA TYR A 311 -9.93 -2.95 2.52
C TYR A 311 -11.23 -2.50 1.85
N ILE A 312 -12.03 -3.43 1.35
CA ILE A 312 -13.29 -3.09 0.71
C ILE A 312 -14.26 -2.47 1.73
N LEU A 313 -14.49 -3.14 2.87
CA LEU A 313 -15.48 -2.68 3.84
C LEU A 313 -15.16 -1.31 4.42
N HIS A 314 -13.91 -1.05 4.78
CA HIS A 314 -13.58 0.21 5.45
C HIS A 314 -13.71 1.41 4.51
N ILE A 315 -13.38 1.31 3.22
CA ILE A 315 -13.59 2.43 2.28
C ILE A 315 -15.09 2.72 2.13
N TYR A 316 -15.92 1.70 1.91
CA TYR A 316 -17.37 1.91 1.84
C TYR A 316 -17.91 2.52 3.14
N ALA A 317 -17.49 2.02 4.30
CA ALA A 317 -17.93 2.54 5.58
C ALA A 317 -17.49 4.00 5.80
N ILE A 318 -16.24 4.33 5.49
CA ILE A 318 -15.69 5.71 5.57
C ILE A 318 -16.50 6.63 4.68
N HIS A 319 -16.70 6.25 3.42
CA HIS A 319 -17.39 7.09 2.44
C HIS A 319 -18.86 7.31 2.81
N VAL A 320 -19.58 6.27 3.25
CA VAL A 320 -20.96 6.41 3.75
C VAL A 320 -21.02 7.34 4.97
N LEU A 321 -20.10 7.19 5.93
CA LEU A 321 -20.04 8.07 7.10
C LEU A 321 -19.72 9.52 6.70
N ALA A 322 -18.86 9.71 5.70
CA ALA A 322 -18.49 11.04 5.19
C ALA A 322 -19.68 11.71 4.49
N VAL A 323 -20.51 10.97 3.75
CA VAL A 323 -21.79 11.46 3.21
C VAL A 323 -22.68 12.00 4.32
N PHE A 324 -22.87 11.23 5.40
CA PHE A 324 -23.70 11.69 6.53
C PHE A 324 -23.09 12.94 7.19
N ALA A 325 -21.78 12.94 7.42
CA ALA A 325 -21.10 14.09 8.03
C ALA A 325 -21.19 15.36 7.15
N ALA A 326 -21.04 15.22 5.83
CA ALA A 326 -21.20 16.30 4.86
C ALA A 326 -22.62 16.88 4.92
N ILE A 327 -23.64 16.04 4.86
CA ILE A 327 -25.05 16.47 4.93
C ILE A 327 -25.34 17.20 6.26
N LEU A 328 -24.86 16.67 7.38
CA LEU A 328 -25.06 17.27 8.69
C LEU A 328 -24.32 18.61 8.88
N THR A 329 -23.31 18.88 8.05
CA THR A 329 -22.53 20.13 8.07
C THR A 329 -22.90 21.10 6.95
N GLY A 330 -23.98 20.83 6.21
CA GLY A 330 -24.56 21.75 5.22
C GLY A 330 -24.14 21.50 3.76
N PHE A 331 -23.43 20.40 3.48
CA PHE A 331 -23.08 19.97 2.13
C PHE A 331 -24.15 19.01 1.57
N ASN A 332 -24.10 18.74 0.28
CA ASN A 332 -25.05 17.86 -0.39
C ASN A 332 -24.46 16.46 -0.60
N PHE A 333 -25.35 15.48 -0.78
CA PHE A 333 -24.94 14.12 -1.18
C PHE A 333 -24.07 14.13 -2.45
N SER A 334 -24.43 14.96 -3.43
CA SER A 334 -23.70 15.10 -4.70
C SER A 334 -22.25 15.56 -4.52
N ASP A 335 -21.94 16.27 -3.43
CA ASP A 335 -20.59 16.78 -3.18
C ASP A 335 -19.62 15.64 -2.80
N MET A 336 -20.16 14.53 -2.31
CA MET A 336 -19.45 13.27 -2.02
C MET A 336 -19.52 12.27 -3.17
N VAL A 337 -20.02 12.65 -4.35
CA VAL A 337 -19.82 11.87 -5.57
C VAL A 337 -18.52 12.36 -6.21
N ILE A 338 -17.44 11.60 -6.00
CA ILE A 338 -16.06 12.07 -6.24
C ILE A 338 -15.68 11.92 -7.71
N ASP A 339 -15.16 12.99 -8.32
CA ASP A 339 -14.76 12.98 -9.74
C ASP A 339 -13.38 12.37 -10.03
N LEU A 340 -12.40 12.65 -9.17
CA LEU A 340 -11.02 12.20 -9.36
C LEU A 340 -10.43 11.69 -8.06
N TRP A 341 -10.19 12.58 -7.10
CA TRP A 341 -9.72 12.22 -5.76
C TRP A 341 -10.49 13.04 -4.74
N VAL A 342 -10.78 12.47 -3.57
CA VAL A 342 -11.65 13.11 -2.56
C VAL A 342 -11.07 14.45 -2.09
N THR A 343 -9.76 14.51 -1.89
CA THR A 343 -9.03 15.73 -1.49
C THR A 343 -8.93 16.79 -2.61
N LEU A 344 -9.31 16.43 -3.84
CA LEU A 344 -9.31 17.32 -5.01
C LEU A 344 -10.72 17.80 -5.39
N GLN A 345 -11.72 17.63 -4.51
CA GLN A 345 -13.09 18.09 -4.72
C GLN A 345 -13.27 19.55 -4.28
N PRO A 346 -13.38 20.54 -5.19
CA PRO A 346 -13.46 21.94 -4.80
C PRO A 346 -14.71 22.27 -3.99
N GLN A 347 -15.80 21.56 -4.24
CA GLN A 347 -17.09 21.70 -3.55
C GLN A 347 -17.04 21.28 -2.08
N LEU A 348 -16.04 20.50 -1.66
CA LEU A 348 -15.84 20.10 -0.26
C LEU A 348 -14.93 21.09 0.50
N ARG A 349 -14.49 22.20 -0.11
CA ARG A 349 -13.76 23.24 0.62
C ARG A 349 -14.66 23.84 1.71
N GLY A 350 -14.19 23.77 2.95
CA GLY A 350 -14.94 24.18 4.13
C GLY A 350 -15.59 23.02 4.90
N TYR A 351 -15.62 21.81 4.32
CA TYR A 351 -16.02 20.59 5.01
C TYR A 351 -14.84 19.97 5.77
N GLY A 352 -15.14 19.27 6.86
CA GLY A 352 -14.20 18.46 7.62
C GLY A 352 -14.05 18.92 9.07
N PHE A 353 -13.16 18.24 9.78
CA PHE A 353 -13.00 18.30 11.22
C PHE A 353 -11.53 18.40 11.60
N SER A 354 -11.26 18.78 12.84
CA SER A 354 -9.92 18.80 13.41
C SER A 354 -9.33 17.38 13.52
N LEU A 355 -8.00 17.28 13.51
CA LEU A 355 -7.26 16.02 13.50
C LEU A 355 -7.61 15.06 14.65
N TRP A 356 -7.98 15.54 15.84
CA TRP A 356 -8.38 14.64 16.94
C TRP A 356 -9.71 13.94 16.67
N VAL A 357 -10.65 14.58 15.96
CA VAL A 357 -11.92 13.97 15.53
C VAL A 357 -11.63 12.87 14.51
N VAL A 358 -10.70 13.11 13.59
CA VAL A 358 -10.23 12.11 12.62
C VAL A 358 -9.71 10.86 13.34
N TYR A 359 -8.90 11.02 14.39
CA TYR A 359 -8.41 9.90 15.19
C TYR A 359 -9.55 9.15 15.90
N LEU A 360 -10.53 9.87 16.45
CA LEU A 360 -11.69 9.26 17.09
C LEU A 360 -12.49 8.42 16.09
N ILE A 361 -12.80 8.98 14.92
CA ILE A 361 -13.53 8.26 13.85
C ILE A 361 -12.74 7.01 13.43
N TRP A 362 -11.43 7.14 13.23
CA TRP A 362 -10.56 6.04 12.86
C TRP A 362 -10.55 4.90 13.89
N ILE A 363 -10.45 5.23 15.18
CA ILE A 363 -10.47 4.23 16.27
C ILE A 363 -11.83 3.53 16.29
N LEU A 364 -12.92 4.28 16.29
CA LEU A 364 -14.28 3.73 16.36
C LEU A 364 -14.58 2.84 15.14
N LEU A 365 -14.23 3.29 13.94
CA LEU A 365 -14.38 2.52 12.70
C LEU A 365 -13.60 1.21 12.78
N THR A 366 -12.34 1.26 13.17
CA THR A 366 -11.48 0.07 13.24
C THR A 366 -12.03 -0.95 14.25
N LEU A 367 -12.48 -0.48 15.42
CA LEU A 367 -13.10 -1.33 16.44
C LEU A 367 -14.41 -1.94 15.94
N ALA A 368 -15.24 -1.18 15.22
CA ALA A 368 -16.51 -1.66 14.66
C ALA A 368 -16.32 -2.72 13.56
N LEU A 369 -15.26 -2.59 12.74
CA LEU A 369 -14.97 -3.54 11.66
C LEU A 369 -14.31 -4.83 12.15
N TYR A 370 -13.64 -4.80 13.30
CA TYR A 370 -12.98 -5.98 13.87
C TYR A 370 -13.90 -7.23 14.00
N PRO A 371 -15.09 -7.18 14.64
CA PRO A 371 -15.97 -8.34 14.77
C PRO A 371 -16.41 -8.90 13.41
N ILE A 372 -16.65 -8.04 12.42
CA ILE A 372 -17.01 -8.43 11.05
C ILE A 372 -15.85 -9.17 10.38
N CYS A 373 -14.61 -8.69 10.56
CA CYS A 373 -13.41 -9.36 10.06
C CYS A 373 -13.17 -10.71 10.76
N SER A 374 -13.45 -10.79 12.07
CA SER A 374 -13.35 -12.04 12.81
C SER A 374 -14.34 -13.08 12.28
N TRP A 375 -15.60 -12.69 12.13
CA TRP A 375 -16.63 -13.55 11.54
C TRP A 375 -16.23 -14.01 10.13
N TYR A 376 -15.78 -13.10 9.28
CA TYR A 376 -15.38 -13.45 7.91
C TYR A 376 -14.17 -14.38 7.87
N ASN A 377 -13.17 -14.15 8.73
CA ASN A 377 -12.03 -15.05 8.88
C ASN A 377 -12.49 -16.46 9.25
N ASP A 378 -13.40 -16.59 10.22
CA ASP A 378 -13.90 -17.89 10.65
C ASP A 378 -14.71 -18.56 9.55
N TYR A 379 -15.62 -17.82 8.90
CA TYR A 379 -16.42 -18.28 7.77
C TYR A 379 -15.54 -18.78 6.60
N LYS A 380 -14.52 -18.01 6.22
CA LYS A 380 -13.55 -18.38 5.18
C LYS A 380 -12.74 -19.61 5.54
N THR A 381 -12.42 -19.80 6.83
CA THR A 381 -11.64 -20.96 7.27
C THR A 381 -12.46 -22.25 7.32
N THR A 382 -13.77 -22.15 7.59
CA THR A 382 -14.71 -23.27 7.65
C THR A 382 -15.24 -23.66 6.28
N HIS A 383 -15.38 -22.72 5.34
CA HIS A 383 -15.96 -22.94 4.00
C HIS A 383 -14.89 -22.94 2.89
N ARG A 384 -13.88 -23.81 3.00
CA ARG A 384 -12.75 -23.85 2.03
C ARG A 384 -13.13 -24.31 0.63
N GLU A 385 -14.28 -24.96 0.50
CA GLU A 385 -14.86 -25.38 -0.78
C GLU A 385 -15.28 -24.20 -1.66
N LYS A 386 -15.53 -23.02 -1.06
CA LYS A 386 -15.93 -21.81 -1.80
C LYS A 386 -14.71 -21.08 -2.34
N TRP A 387 -14.39 -21.34 -3.60
CA TRP A 387 -13.19 -20.81 -4.28
C TRP A 387 -13.06 -19.26 -4.21
N TRP A 388 -14.19 -18.54 -4.32
CA TRP A 388 -14.22 -17.07 -4.36
C TRP A 388 -13.81 -16.41 -3.04
N LEU A 389 -13.95 -17.10 -1.90
CA LEU A 389 -13.52 -16.58 -0.58
C LEU A 389 -12.01 -16.36 -0.49
N THR A 390 -11.24 -16.94 -1.41
CA THR A 390 -9.78 -16.72 -1.44
C THR A 390 -9.37 -15.42 -2.12
N TYR A 391 -10.30 -14.76 -2.81
CA TYR A 391 -10.11 -13.51 -3.55
C TYR A 391 -10.43 -12.25 -2.72
N LEU A 392 -11.06 -12.42 -1.55
CA LEU A 392 -11.34 -11.40 -0.53
C LEU A 392 -10.56 -11.75 0.76
#